data_AF-A0A813KL32-F1
#
_entry.id   AF-A0A813KL32-F1
#
_cell.length_a   1.000
_cell.length_b   1.000
_cell.length_c   1.000
_cell.angle_alpha   90.00
_cell.angle_beta   90.00
_cell.angle_gamma   90.00
#
_symmetry.space_group_name_H-M   'P 1'
#
loop_
_entity.id
_entity.type
_entity.pdbx_description
1 polymer ?
#
loop_
_entity_poly.entity_id
_entity_poly.type
_entity_poly.pdbx_seq_one_letter_code
_entity_poly.pdbx_strand_id
1 'polypeptide(L)'
;DLCLAGFKHLMAGPRCDLDERFPIIGQAPGFVTTLKKIVTRSGNDELALLTMRMLAGVIVNAPLDAEGYVEVLAIAVLKSLFVKEQWSSTEWEALLNAMEVALETPDGRAHFIRLEILTKLEEEWDRMKSRTDQIAKMIVYNYVEGTEKLMQAMS
;
A
#
# COMPACT_ATOMS: atom_id res chain seq x y z
N ASP A 1 -7.42 12.08 -18.87
CA ASP A 1 -7.27 11.47 -20.22
C ASP A 1 -5.84 11.29 -20.67
N LEU A 2 -5.01 12.36 -20.69
CA LEU A 2 -3.61 12.25 -21.14
C LEU A 2 -2.78 11.26 -20.29
N CYS A 3 -2.86 11.35 -18.96
CA CYS A 3 -2.20 10.41 -18.06
C CYS A 3 -2.69 8.97 -18.24
N LEU A 4 -4.00 8.78 -18.44
CA LEU A 4 -4.59 7.46 -18.64
C LEU A 4 -4.10 6.81 -19.94
N ALA A 5 -4.06 7.57 -21.05
CA ALA A 5 -3.51 7.10 -22.31
C ALA A 5 -2.02 6.74 -22.19
N GLY A 6 -1.24 7.57 -21.50
CA GLY A 6 0.18 7.30 -21.22
C GLY A 6 0.38 6.02 -20.41
N PHE A 7 -0.38 5.84 -19.33
CA PHE A 7 -0.33 4.62 -18.52
C PHE A 7 -0.78 3.39 -19.29
N LYS A 8 -1.83 3.46 -20.09
CA LYS A 8 -2.25 2.34 -20.96
C LYS A 8 -1.16 1.92 -21.93
N HIS A 9 -0.42 2.88 -22.47
CA HIS A 9 0.71 2.59 -23.35
C HIS A 9 1.90 1.99 -22.60
N LEU A 10 2.26 2.55 -21.43
CA LEU A 10 3.34 2.03 -20.59
C LEU A 10 3.07 0.61 -20.08
N MET A 11 1.80 0.28 -19.85
CA MET A 11 1.33 -1.03 -19.41
C MET A 11 1.01 -2.00 -20.55
N ALA A 12 1.20 -1.59 -21.81
CA ALA A 12 0.99 -2.43 -22.96
C ALA A 12 2.26 -3.24 -23.31
N GLY A 13 2.04 -4.47 -23.76
CA GLY A 13 3.08 -5.39 -24.20
C GLY A 13 3.04 -6.73 -23.44
N PRO A 14 3.84 -7.71 -23.89
CA PRO A 14 4.04 -8.96 -23.19
C PRO A 14 4.78 -8.73 -21.86
N ARG A 15 4.65 -9.69 -20.93
CA ARG A 15 5.15 -9.54 -19.55
C ARG A 15 6.67 -9.36 -19.47
N CYS A 16 7.44 -10.02 -20.34
CA CYS A 16 8.88 -9.85 -20.43
C CYS A 16 9.28 -8.39 -20.70
N ASP A 17 8.59 -7.71 -21.61
CA ASP A 17 8.86 -6.32 -21.94
C ASP A 17 8.51 -5.38 -20.78
N LEU A 18 7.49 -5.75 -19.99
CA LEU A 18 7.10 -5.00 -18.79
C LEU A 18 8.13 -5.18 -17.68
N ASP A 19 8.63 -6.40 -17.47
CA ASP A 19 9.63 -6.72 -16.45
C ASP A 19 10.96 -5.99 -16.72
N GLU A 20 11.34 -5.80 -17.99
CA GLU A 20 12.50 -4.98 -18.38
C GLU A 20 12.24 -3.47 -18.23
N ARG A 21 11.03 -3.01 -18.55
CA ARG A 21 10.69 -1.59 -18.63
C ARG A 21 10.45 -0.95 -17.27
N PHE A 22 9.80 -1.66 -16.35
CA PHE A 22 9.45 -1.13 -15.04
C PHE A 22 10.65 -0.64 -14.21
N PRO A 23 11.75 -1.37 -14.06
CA PRO A 23 12.91 -0.86 -13.31
C PRO A 23 13.50 0.42 -13.93
N ILE A 24 13.52 0.56 -15.27
CA ILE A 24 13.98 1.77 -15.97
C ILE A 24 13.05 2.96 -15.67
N ILE A 25 11.74 2.72 -15.73
CA ILE A 25 10.73 3.74 -15.40
C ILE A 25 10.87 4.16 -13.93
N GLY A 26 11.10 3.21 -13.03
CA GLY A 26 11.28 3.43 -11.59
C GLY A 26 12.45 4.36 -11.25
N GLN A 27 13.50 4.31 -12.06
CA GLN A 27 14.70 5.15 -11.90
C GLN A 27 14.54 6.56 -12.48
N ALA A 28 13.42 6.88 -13.15
CA ALA A 28 13.24 8.19 -13.76
C ALA A 28 13.16 9.31 -12.70
N PRO A 29 13.91 10.42 -12.87
CA PRO A 29 13.86 11.54 -11.94
C PRO A 29 12.43 12.08 -11.75
N GLY A 30 11.99 12.18 -10.49
CA GLY A 30 10.65 12.67 -10.17
C GLY A 30 9.52 11.67 -10.43
N PHE A 31 9.83 10.41 -10.73
CA PHE A 31 8.85 9.34 -10.93
C PHE A 31 7.89 9.20 -9.73
N VAL A 32 8.44 9.01 -8.53
CA VAL A 32 7.67 8.90 -7.28
C VAL A 32 6.78 10.13 -7.05
N THR A 33 7.34 11.33 -7.26
CA THR A 33 6.60 12.59 -7.09
C THR A 33 5.45 12.72 -8.09
N THR A 34 5.67 12.29 -9.34
CA THR A 34 4.67 12.34 -10.43
C THR A 34 3.57 11.33 -10.19
N LEU A 35 3.92 10.10 -9.80
CA LEU A 35 2.99 9.06 -9.40
C LEU A 35 2.12 9.48 -8.22
N LYS A 36 2.73 10.03 -7.16
CA LYS A 36 2.00 10.57 -6.01
C LYS A 36 0.97 11.60 -6.44
N LYS A 37 1.35 12.54 -7.32
CA LYS A 37 0.42 13.54 -7.87
C LYS A 37 -0.72 12.90 -8.67
N ILE A 38 -0.43 11.87 -9.45
CA ILE A 38 -1.44 11.16 -10.26
C ILE A 38 -2.43 10.43 -9.35
N VAL A 39 -1.95 9.61 -8.40
CA VAL A 39 -2.81 8.85 -7.47
C VAL A 39 -3.64 9.78 -6.58
N THR A 40 -3.05 10.87 -6.09
CA THR A 40 -3.75 11.79 -5.17
C THR A 40 -4.74 12.70 -5.87
N ARG A 41 -4.56 12.97 -7.17
CA ARG A 41 -5.41 13.92 -7.93
C ARG A 41 -6.36 13.24 -8.90
N SER A 42 -6.13 12.00 -9.30
CA SER A 42 -7.03 11.30 -10.20
C SER A 42 -8.16 10.62 -9.44
N GLY A 43 -9.39 11.10 -9.60
CA GLY A 43 -10.61 10.35 -9.23
C GLY A 43 -10.96 9.25 -10.24
N ASN A 44 -9.95 8.66 -10.90
CA ASN A 44 -10.14 7.66 -11.94
C ASN A 44 -9.53 6.34 -11.47
N ASP A 45 -10.40 5.38 -11.15
CA ASP A 45 -10.04 4.09 -10.57
C ASP A 45 -9.12 3.27 -11.49
N GLU A 46 -9.32 3.36 -12.81
CA GLU A 46 -8.47 2.67 -13.79
C GLU A 46 -7.03 3.21 -13.75
N LEU A 47 -6.87 4.53 -13.66
CA LEU A 47 -5.55 5.16 -13.55
C LEU A 47 -4.85 4.82 -12.23
N ALA A 48 -5.61 4.75 -11.12
CA ALA A 48 -5.09 4.32 -9.83
C ALA A 48 -4.62 2.86 -9.87
N LEU A 49 -5.39 1.97 -10.49
CA LEU A 49 -5.05 0.55 -10.64
C LEU A 49 -3.80 0.35 -11.52
N LEU A 50 -3.73 1.02 -12.67
CA LEU A 50 -2.56 0.94 -13.57
C LEU A 50 -1.30 1.47 -12.88
N THR A 51 -1.46 2.51 -12.07
CA THR A 51 -0.41 3.05 -11.21
C THR A 51 0.11 2.02 -10.21
N MET A 52 -0.78 1.38 -9.46
CA MET A 52 -0.39 0.35 -8.48
C MET A 52 0.31 -0.83 -9.15
N ARG A 53 -0.16 -1.27 -10.33
CA ARG A 53 0.47 -2.34 -11.10
C ARG A 53 1.89 -2.00 -11.55
N MET A 54 2.10 -0.78 -12.03
CA MET A 54 3.43 -0.30 -12.43
C MET A 54 4.38 -0.22 -11.22
N LEU A 55 3.89 0.27 -10.06
CA LEU A 55 4.64 0.29 -8.82
C LEU A 55 5.04 -1.12 -8.37
N ALA A 56 4.12 -2.08 -8.39
CA ALA A 56 4.42 -3.47 -8.08
C ALA A 56 5.49 -4.06 -9.02
N GLY A 57 5.40 -3.75 -10.30
CA GLY A 57 6.40 -4.15 -11.30
C GLY A 57 7.79 -3.54 -11.07
N VAL A 58 7.85 -2.28 -10.61
CA VAL A 58 9.11 -1.63 -10.20
C VAL A 58 9.68 -2.33 -8.97
N ILE A 59 8.85 -2.58 -7.94
CA ILE A 59 9.25 -3.23 -6.68
C ILE A 59 9.84 -4.63 -6.92
N VAL A 60 9.20 -5.42 -7.79
CA VAL A 60 9.63 -6.81 -8.07
C VAL A 60 10.97 -6.86 -8.81
N ASN A 61 11.33 -5.81 -9.56
CA ASN A 61 12.43 -5.85 -10.52
C ASN A 61 13.60 -4.88 -10.22
N ALA A 62 13.57 -4.09 -9.13
CA ALA A 62 14.60 -3.06 -8.88
C ALA A 62 15.56 -3.38 -7.70
N PRO A 63 16.86 -3.08 -7.83
CA PRO A 63 17.85 -3.23 -6.75
C PRO A 63 17.90 -2.00 -5.82
N LEU A 64 17.77 -2.28 -4.51
CA LEU A 64 18.31 -1.58 -3.32
C LEU A 64 18.18 -0.05 -3.22
N ASP A 65 16.97 0.44 -2.95
CA ASP A 65 16.77 1.60 -2.05
C ASP A 65 15.67 1.22 -1.05
N ALA A 66 16.07 0.58 0.04
CA ALA A 66 15.14 0.09 1.06
C ALA A 66 14.32 1.22 1.69
N GLU A 67 14.88 2.43 1.79
CA GLU A 67 14.22 3.60 2.39
C GLU A 67 13.01 4.05 1.55
N GLY A 68 13.18 4.16 0.23
CA GLY A 68 12.10 4.53 -0.69
C GLY A 68 10.93 3.54 -0.71
N TYR A 69 11.20 2.24 -0.54
CA TYR A 69 10.15 1.23 -0.47
C TYR A 69 9.33 1.30 0.82
N VAL A 70 10.00 1.59 1.92
CA VAL A 70 9.36 1.68 3.22
C VAL A 70 8.43 2.89 3.30
N GLU A 71 8.77 4.02 2.66
CA GLU A 71 7.84 5.15 2.51
C GLU A 71 6.61 4.77 1.68
N VAL A 72 6.81 4.09 0.54
CA VAL A 72 5.70 3.65 -0.33
C VAL A 72 4.79 2.66 0.38
N LEU A 73 5.35 1.73 1.15
CA LEU A 73 4.62 0.76 1.96
C LEU A 73 3.79 1.47 3.03
N ALA A 74 4.36 2.43 3.76
CA ALA A 74 3.64 3.22 4.75
C ALA A 74 2.46 3.99 4.13
N ILE A 75 2.66 4.58 2.95
CA ILE A 75 1.58 5.26 2.21
C ILE A 75 0.50 4.27 1.76
N ALA A 76 0.88 3.08 1.31
CA ALA A 76 -0.07 2.04 0.89
C ALA A 76 -0.92 1.53 2.06
N VAL A 77 -0.30 1.29 3.23
CA VAL A 77 -0.97 0.94 4.48
C VAL A 77 -1.97 2.02 4.87
N LEU A 78 -1.51 3.28 4.97
CA LEU A 78 -2.36 4.42 5.30
C LEU A 78 -3.54 4.55 4.34
N LYS A 79 -3.28 4.45 3.03
CA LYS A 79 -4.32 4.60 2.02
C LYS A 79 -5.34 3.47 2.10
N SER A 80 -4.89 2.24 2.36
CA SER A 80 -5.77 1.07 2.53
C SER A 80 -6.69 1.26 3.75
N LEU A 81 -6.15 1.70 4.88
CA LEU A 81 -6.94 2.03 6.07
C LEU A 81 -7.99 3.12 5.79
N PHE A 82 -7.67 4.10 4.94
CA PHE A 82 -8.57 5.22 4.65
C PHE A 82 -9.70 4.91 3.65
N VAL A 83 -9.38 4.21 2.55
CA VAL A 83 -10.34 4.03 1.44
C VAL A 83 -11.16 2.77 1.54
N LYS A 84 -10.70 1.79 2.31
CA LYS A 84 -11.31 0.47 2.30
C LYS A 84 -12.52 0.46 3.20
N GLU A 85 -13.68 0.17 2.63
CA GLU A 85 -14.94 0.05 3.38
C GLU A 85 -15.19 -1.37 3.86
N GLN A 86 -14.63 -2.37 3.20
CA GLN A 86 -14.79 -3.78 3.52
C GLN A 86 -13.47 -4.52 3.37
N TRP A 87 -13.16 -5.36 4.34
CA TRP A 87 -11.97 -6.20 4.35
C TRP A 87 -12.35 -7.66 4.18
N SER A 88 -11.57 -8.36 3.37
CA SER A 88 -11.50 -9.82 3.44
C SER A 88 -10.33 -10.26 4.34
N SER A 89 -10.34 -11.53 4.75
CA SER A 89 -9.32 -12.11 5.62
C SER A 89 -7.91 -11.96 5.04
N THR A 90 -7.74 -12.26 3.75
CA THR A 90 -6.45 -12.20 3.06
C THR A 90 -5.92 -10.78 2.94
N GLU A 91 -6.81 -9.80 2.82
CA GLU A 91 -6.43 -8.39 2.73
C GLU A 91 -6.02 -7.82 4.09
N TRP A 92 -6.70 -8.24 5.17
CA TRP A 92 -6.30 -7.88 6.53
C TRP A 92 -4.94 -8.49 6.88
N GLU A 93 -4.73 -9.76 6.55
CA GLU A 93 -3.43 -10.42 6.73
C GLU A 93 -2.32 -9.72 5.95
N ALA A 94 -2.57 -9.35 4.69
CA ALA A 94 -1.62 -8.60 3.89
C ALA A 94 -1.29 -7.21 4.50
N LEU A 95 -2.29 -6.55 5.10
CA LEU A 95 -2.08 -5.31 5.84
C LEU A 95 -1.14 -5.52 7.04
N LEU A 96 -1.42 -6.53 7.88
CA LEU A 96 -0.58 -6.81 9.06
C LEU A 96 0.85 -7.16 8.65
N ASN A 97 1.03 -8.01 7.65
CA ASN A 97 2.37 -8.38 7.14
C ASN A 97 3.12 -7.15 6.60
N ALA A 98 2.44 -6.26 5.88
CA ALA A 98 3.03 -5.01 5.41
C ALA A 98 3.47 -4.10 6.57
N MET A 99 2.70 -4.06 7.65
CA MET A 99 3.04 -3.29 8.84
C MET A 99 4.23 -3.90 9.59
N GLU A 100 4.27 -5.22 9.75
CA GLU A 100 5.41 -5.92 10.36
C GLU A 100 6.72 -5.61 9.64
N VAL A 101 6.74 -5.77 8.30
CA VAL A 101 7.92 -5.50 7.48
C VAL A 101 8.38 -4.04 7.60
N ALA A 102 7.46 -3.08 7.63
CA ALA A 102 7.83 -1.68 7.81
C ALA A 102 8.46 -1.42 9.18
N LEU A 103 7.90 -2.02 10.25
CA LEU A 103 8.35 -1.81 11.63
C LEU A 103 9.68 -2.50 11.96
N GLU A 104 10.17 -3.40 11.12
CA GLU A 104 11.52 -3.97 11.22
C GLU A 104 12.62 -2.93 10.95
N THR A 105 12.28 -1.80 10.30
CA THR A 105 13.25 -0.76 9.92
C THR A 105 13.03 0.54 10.71
N PRO A 106 14.09 1.29 11.05
CA PRO A 106 13.96 2.61 11.69
C PRO A 106 13.16 3.62 10.86
N ASP A 107 13.37 3.64 9.54
CA ASP A 107 12.68 4.58 8.64
C ASP A 107 11.20 4.25 8.51
N GLY A 108 10.83 2.97 8.56
CA GLY A 108 9.43 2.56 8.54
C GLY A 108 8.69 2.98 9.78
N ARG A 109 9.32 2.82 10.95
CA ARG A 109 8.80 3.38 12.20
C ARG A 109 8.63 4.89 12.10
N ALA A 110 9.65 5.60 11.61
CA ALA A 110 9.59 7.05 11.44
C ALA A 110 8.44 7.49 10.52
N HIS A 111 8.23 6.78 9.40
CA HIS A 111 7.13 7.04 8.49
C HIS A 111 5.76 6.73 9.10
N PHE A 112 5.62 5.62 9.82
CA PHE A 112 4.37 5.23 10.47
C PHE A 112 3.94 6.22 11.54
N ILE A 113 4.90 6.71 12.33
CA ILE A 113 4.68 7.79 13.31
C ILE A 113 4.28 9.08 12.59
N ARG A 114 5.04 9.50 11.58
CA ARG A 114 4.76 10.74 10.83
C ARG A 114 3.37 10.74 10.16
N LEU A 115 2.92 9.57 9.71
CA LEU A 115 1.66 9.39 9.00
C LEU A 115 0.48 9.01 9.91
N GLU A 116 0.69 8.96 11.23
CA GLU A 116 -0.35 8.61 12.22
C GLU A 116 -1.04 7.27 11.92
N ILE A 117 -0.27 6.28 11.41
CA ILE A 117 -0.82 4.99 10.97
C ILE A 117 -1.42 4.21 12.14
N LEU A 118 -0.84 4.30 13.34
CA LEU A 118 -1.38 3.67 14.54
C LEU A 118 -2.82 4.12 14.80
N THR A 119 -3.06 5.45 14.84
CA THR A 119 -4.40 6.00 15.06
C THR A 119 -5.40 5.53 14.02
N LYS A 120 -4.98 5.41 12.76
CA LYS A 120 -5.85 4.89 11.68
C LYS A 120 -6.10 3.40 11.79
N LEU A 121 -5.12 2.62 12.24
CA LEU A 121 -5.33 1.20 12.52
C LEU A 121 -6.29 1.01 13.70
N GLU A 122 -6.18 1.81 14.76
CA GLU A 122 -7.08 1.77 15.92
C GLU A 122 -8.53 2.10 15.53
N GLU A 123 -8.74 3.21 14.81
CA GLU A 123 -10.05 3.59 14.27
C GLU A 123 -10.67 2.46 13.43
N GLU A 124 -9.89 1.87 12.54
CA GLU A 124 -10.35 0.79 11.65
C GLU A 124 -10.64 -0.50 12.40
N TRP A 125 -9.82 -0.85 13.39
CA TRP A 125 -10.00 -2.03 14.22
C TRP A 125 -11.24 -1.92 15.10
N ASP A 126 -11.49 -0.75 15.69
CA ASP A 126 -12.71 -0.48 16.45
C ASP A 126 -13.95 -0.56 15.54
N ARG A 127 -13.85 -0.01 14.33
CA ARG A 127 -14.90 -0.16 13.31
C ARG A 127 -15.17 -1.63 13.01
N MET A 128 -14.13 -2.44 12.79
CA MET A 128 -14.26 -3.88 12.53
C MET A 128 -14.92 -4.64 13.68
N LYS A 129 -14.54 -4.37 14.94
CA LYS A 129 -15.17 -4.96 16.13
C LYS A 129 -16.65 -4.61 16.26
N SER A 130 -17.06 -3.43 15.80
CA SER A 130 -18.46 -2.97 15.87
C SER A 130 -19.37 -3.57 14.78
N ARG A 131 -18.80 -4.18 13.72
CA ARG A 131 -19.57 -4.70 12.60
C ARG A 131 -20.25 -6.01 12.93
N THR A 132 -21.45 -6.19 12.41
CA THR A 132 -22.27 -7.39 12.65
C THR A 132 -22.11 -8.47 11.60
N ASP A 133 -21.49 -8.15 10.46
CA ASP A 133 -21.28 -9.08 9.36
C ASP A 133 -20.27 -10.18 9.72
N GLN A 134 -20.46 -11.34 9.09
CA GLN A 134 -19.72 -12.56 9.43
C GLN A 134 -18.23 -12.46 9.08
N ILE A 135 -17.89 -11.72 8.03
CA ILE A 135 -16.50 -11.56 7.58
C ILE A 135 -15.73 -10.73 8.60
N ALA A 136 -16.27 -9.59 9.03
CA ALA A 136 -15.65 -8.75 10.06
C ALA A 136 -15.42 -9.52 11.37
N LYS A 137 -16.42 -10.29 11.83
CA LYS A 137 -16.28 -11.13 13.03
C LYS A 137 -15.18 -12.18 12.89
N MET A 138 -15.07 -12.80 11.71
CA MET A 138 -14.04 -13.78 11.43
C MET A 138 -12.64 -13.15 11.44
N ILE A 139 -12.49 -11.95 10.86
CA ILE A 139 -11.21 -11.24 10.90
C ILE A 139 -10.85 -10.87 12.34
N VAL A 140 -11.80 -10.33 13.12
CA VAL A 140 -11.54 -10.01 14.53
C VAL A 140 -11.10 -11.24 15.31
N TYR A 141 -11.81 -12.36 15.16
CA TYR A 141 -11.47 -13.61 15.83
C TYR A 141 -10.08 -14.15 15.44
N ASN A 142 -9.75 -14.14 14.15
CA ASN A 142 -8.51 -14.74 13.64
C ASN A 142 -7.26 -13.88 13.88
N TYR A 143 -7.41 -12.55 13.90
CA TYR A 143 -6.26 -11.63 13.86
C TYR A 143 -6.19 -10.67 15.05
N VAL A 144 -6.96 -10.90 16.13
CA VAL A 144 -6.92 -10.05 17.33
C VAL A 144 -5.52 -9.94 17.92
N GLU A 145 -4.84 -11.07 18.13
CA GLU A 145 -3.51 -11.09 18.74
C GLU A 145 -2.48 -10.36 17.88
N GLY A 146 -2.45 -10.64 16.57
CA GLY A 146 -1.51 -9.99 15.65
C GLY A 146 -1.76 -8.49 15.53
N THR A 147 -3.02 -8.08 15.47
CA THR A 147 -3.40 -6.66 15.35
C THR A 147 -3.04 -5.90 16.62
N GLU A 148 -3.36 -6.43 17.81
CA GLU A 148 -3.07 -5.78 19.08
C GLU A 148 -1.56 -5.73 19.38
N LYS A 149 -0.81 -6.78 19.02
CA LYS A 149 0.65 -6.80 19.14
C LYS A 149 1.31 -5.72 18.28
N LEU A 150 0.82 -5.53 17.05
CA LEU A 150 1.29 -4.47 16.17
C LEU A 150 0.99 -3.08 16.73
N MET A 151 -0.22 -2.88 17.27
CA MET A 151 -0.58 -1.63 17.94
C MET A 151 0.38 -1.32 19.09
N GLN A 152 0.65 -2.30 19.96
CA GLN A 152 1.59 -2.14 21.07
C GLN A 152 3.02 -1.83 20.62
N ALA A 153 3.47 -2.38 19.49
CA ALA A 153 4.81 -2.12 18.96
C ALA A 153 4.98 -0.71 18.39
N MET A 154 3.89 -0.01 18.10
CA MET A 154 3.87 1.35 17.55
C MET A 154 3.58 2.44 18.60
N SER A 155 3.07 2.06 19.78
CA SER A 155 2.82 2.93 20.93
C SER A 155 4.10 3.28 21.69
#